data_AF-A0A2E4B4T1-F1
#
_entry.id   AF-A0A2E4B4T1-F1
#
_cell.length_a   1.000
_cell.length_b   1.000
_cell.length_c   1.000
_cell.angle_alpha   90.00
_cell.angle_beta   90.00
_cell.angle_gamma   90.00
#
_symmetry.space_group_name_H-M   'P 1'
#
loop_
_entity.id
_entity.type
_entity.pdbx_description
1 polymer ?
#
loop_
_entity_poly.entity_id
_entity_poly.type
_entity_poly.pdbx_seq_one_letter_code
_entity_poly.pdbx_strand_id
1 'polypeptide(L)'
;MISPLDGFRFQNSAWMICTQAAVEAGAPPTIQSWWGEITPAMLERAEALAPCSRAYEFHVVDEPLGLWAIALMSPVISVIALFLLRSSMRQGKRKENVDRKGVLTSRSLYIGFLGKVIGQMTYFATLLIVFPLLNGGEFVDFAQNSIWQYGSDTTSQDRMMYFLWVFTLLFTPLAIAFEAMMFVHASLKDTVYGIDENLRKTFRTAVFTSSGVVMFILGCELMESALNLPGVYGGLVIGVAVLVVRKPVLGLIDGVSSQLIPSGYSEQETAYLNAYIAAMEDRIITPEERRLLDMLATSHSLDAKAVQAIESAYNSSLDLDSEEE
;
A
#
# COMPACT_ATOMS: atom_id res chain seq x y z
N MET A 1 -7.98 -29.74 -15.24
CA MET A 1 -6.52 -29.69 -15.41
C MET A 1 -6.19 -28.32 -15.97
N ILE A 2 -6.03 -27.31 -15.09
CA ILE A 2 -5.48 -26.02 -15.49
C ILE A 2 -3.97 -26.25 -15.48
N SER A 3 -3.32 -26.15 -16.63
CA SER A 3 -1.86 -26.23 -16.73
C SER A 3 -1.26 -25.25 -15.72
N PRO A 4 -0.20 -25.63 -14.96
CA PRO A 4 0.48 -24.65 -14.13
C PRO A 4 0.87 -23.48 -15.04
N LEU A 5 0.57 -22.24 -14.65
CA LEU A 5 0.93 -21.08 -15.45
C LEU A 5 2.46 -20.98 -15.48
N ASP A 6 3.04 -21.52 -16.55
CA ASP A 6 4.44 -21.34 -16.91
C ASP A 6 4.73 -19.83 -16.96
N GLY A 7 5.63 -19.38 -16.09
CA GLY A 7 6.05 -17.98 -16.01
C GLY A 7 5.89 -17.29 -14.66
N PHE A 8 5.24 -17.89 -13.65
CA PHE A 8 5.15 -17.27 -12.29
C PHE A 8 5.82 -18.08 -11.17
N ARG A 9 6.18 -19.35 -11.41
CA ARG A 9 6.87 -20.20 -10.43
C ARG A 9 8.36 -20.27 -10.73
N PHE A 10 9.19 -20.26 -9.69
CA PHE A 10 10.60 -20.64 -9.80
C PHE A 10 10.68 -22.12 -10.21
N GLN A 11 11.08 -22.39 -11.46
CA GLN A 11 11.15 -23.74 -11.99
C GLN A 11 12.35 -24.50 -11.43
N ASN A 12 13.50 -23.83 -11.34
CA ASN A 12 14.75 -24.38 -10.84
C ASN A 12 15.29 -23.54 -9.69
N SER A 13 15.83 -24.23 -8.70
CA SER A 13 16.33 -23.65 -7.47
C SER A 13 17.51 -24.44 -6.92
N ALA A 14 18.57 -23.73 -6.56
CA ALA A 14 19.74 -24.32 -5.95
C ALA A 14 20.34 -23.40 -4.89
N TRP A 15 21.01 -24.00 -3.91
CA TRP A 15 21.89 -23.31 -2.98
C TRP A 15 23.29 -23.22 -3.56
N MET A 16 23.86 -22.03 -3.50
CA MET A 16 25.28 -21.82 -3.76
C MET A 16 26.01 -21.72 -2.43
N ILE A 17 26.90 -22.68 -2.19
CA ILE A 17 27.50 -22.92 -0.88
C ILE A 17 29.02 -22.87 -1.01
N CYS A 18 29.61 -22.01 -0.20
CA CYS A 18 31.04 -21.94 0.00
C CYS A 18 31.33 -22.15 1.49
N THR A 19 31.96 -23.27 1.84
CA THR A 19 32.27 -23.62 3.24
C THR A 19 33.63 -23.06 3.64
N GLN A 20 33.89 -22.94 4.95
CA GLN A 20 35.21 -22.50 5.44
C GLN A 20 36.35 -23.41 4.94
N ALA A 21 36.10 -24.73 4.85
CA ALA A 21 37.06 -25.67 4.28
C ALA A 21 37.32 -25.41 2.78
N ALA A 22 36.28 -25.02 2.02
CA ALA A 22 36.43 -24.66 0.61
C ALA A 22 37.24 -23.37 0.44
N VAL A 23 37.08 -22.40 1.34
CA VAL A 23 37.90 -21.17 1.38
C VAL A 23 39.37 -21.50 1.63
N GLU A 24 39.64 -22.31 2.65
CA GLU A 24 41.01 -22.71 3.01
C GLU A 24 41.70 -23.53 1.91
N ALA A 25 40.91 -24.30 1.15
CA ALA A 25 41.40 -25.10 0.01
C ALA A 25 41.45 -24.33 -1.32
N GLY A 26 40.96 -23.08 -1.39
CA GLY A 26 40.82 -22.33 -2.64
C GLY A 26 39.88 -23.02 -3.66
N ALA A 27 38.91 -23.79 -3.18
CA ALA A 27 37.98 -24.56 -4.00
C ALA A 27 36.87 -23.66 -4.59
N PRO A 28 36.25 -24.03 -5.72
CA PRO A 28 35.06 -23.34 -6.22
C PRO A 28 33.85 -23.56 -5.30
N PRO A 29 32.84 -22.66 -5.35
CA PRO A 29 31.59 -22.87 -4.63
C PRO A 29 30.86 -24.11 -5.16
N THR A 30 30.24 -24.85 -4.25
CA THR A 30 29.41 -26.00 -4.58
C THR A 30 27.97 -25.58 -4.81
N ILE A 31 27.32 -26.15 -5.83
CA ILE A 31 25.90 -25.93 -6.10
C ILE A 31 25.14 -27.18 -5.66
N GLN A 32 24.17 -26.98 -4.77
CA GLN A 32 23.28 -28.02 -4.29
C GLN A 32 21.85 -27.73 -4.76
N SER A 33 21.30 -28.58 -5.63
CA SER A 33 19.91 -28.44 -6.07
C SER A 33 18.94 -28.59 -4.90
N TRP A 34 17.97 -27.69 -4.79
CA TRP A 34 16.83 -27.88 -3.89
C TRP A 34 15.67 -28.53 -4.65
N TRP A 35 15.21 -27.90 -5.73
CA TRP A 35 14.20 -28.45 -6.63
C TRP A 35 14.47 -28.03 -8.09
N GLY A 36 14.02 -28.85 -9.02
CA GLY A 36 14.32 -28.66 -10.44
C GLY A 36 15.73 -29.11 -10.81
N GLU A 37 16.27 -28.55 -11.88
CA GLU A 37 17.58 -28.89 -12.44
C GLU A 37 18.58 -27.75 -12.25
N ILE A 38 19.87 -28.08 -12.14
CA ILE A 38 20.94 -27.07 -12.12
C ILE A 38 21.09 -26.53 -13.54
N THR A 39 20.80 -25.25 -13.75
CA THR A 39 20.86 -24.63 -15.06
C THR A 39 22.28 -24.15 -15.42
N PRO A 40 22.60 -23.99 -16.73
CA PRO A 40 23.89 -23.46 -17.16
C PRO A 40 24.22 -22.09 -16.55
N ALA A 41 23.21 -21.23 -16.38
CA ALA A 41 23.38 -19.91 -15.76
C ALA A 41 23.81 -20.00 -14.28
N MET A 42 23.34 -21.03 -13.55
CA MET A 42 23.78 -21.26 -12.17
C MET A 42 25.25 -21.69 -12.11
N LEU A 43 25.69 -22.53 -13.05
CA LEU A 43 27.08 -22.99 -13.17
C LEU A 43 28.03 -21.84 -13.54
N GLU A 44 27.68 -21.05 -14.55
CA GLU A 44 28.46 -19.87 -14.95
C GLU A 44 28.66 -18.88 -13.79
N ARG A 45 27.62 -18.69 -12.97
CA ARG A 45 27.70 -17.87 -11.76
C ARG A 45 28.60 -18.48 -10.68
N ALA A 46 28.62 -19.81 -10.51
CA ALA A 46 29.57 -20.45 -9.60
C ALA A 46 31.02 -20.29 -10.08
N GLU A 47 31.25 -20.37 -11.38
CA GLU A 47 32.58 -20.13 -11.97
C GLU A 47 33.03 -18.69 -11.75
N ALA A 48 32.14 -17.71 -11.93
CA ALA A 48 32.44 -16.30 -11.68
C ALA A 48 32.74 -15.98 -10.20
N LEU A 49 32.34 -16.86 -9.28
CA LEU A 49 32.55 -16.75 -7.84
C LEU A 49 33.70 -17.62 -7.31
N ALA A 50 34.37 -18.37 -8.19
CA ALA A 50 35.54 -19.14 -7.85
C ALA A 50 36.82 -18.29 -7.93
N PRO A 51 37.80 -18.49 -7.02
CA PRO A 51 37.76 -19.39 -5.86
C PRO A 51 36.97 -18.80 -4.68
N CYS A 52 36.52 -19.68 -3.80
CA CYS A 52 35.89 -19.33 -2.53
C CYS A 52 36.76 -18.36 -1.69
N SER A 53 36.30 -17.11 -1.56
CA SER A 53 37.02 -16.07 -0.80
C SER A 53 36.63 -15.99 0.67
N ARG A 54 35.41 -16.42 0.99
CA ARG A 54 34.82 -16.43 2.34
C ARG A 54 33.65 -17.40 2.40
N ALA A 55 33.30 -17.86 3.60
CA ALA A 55 32.15 -18.73 3.78
C ALA A 55 30.85 -17.97 3.49
N TYR A 56 29.99 -18.55 2.65
CA TYR A 56 28.66 -18.03 2.34
C TYR A 56 27.71 -19.14 1.91
N GLU A 57 26.42 -18.87 2.07
CA GLU A 57 25.33 -19.70 1.58
C GLU A 57 24.23 -18.76 1.12
N PHE A 58 23.89 -18.79 -0.16
CA PHE A 58 22.77 -18.02 -0.70
C PHE A 58 22.01 -18.80 -1.76
N HIS A 59 20.76 -18.42 -1.93
CA HIS A 59 19.81 -19.09 -2.80
C HIS A 59 19.88 -18.53 -4.22
N VAL A 60 19.89 -19.39 -5.23
CA VAL A 60 19.92 -19.04 -6.64
C VAL A 60 18.73 -19.68 -7.35
N VAL A 61 18.02 -18.88 -8.14
CA VAL A 61 16.80 -19.29 -8.85
C VAL A 61 16.84 -18.78 -10.27
N ASP A 62 16.19 -19.50 -11.17
CA ASP A 62 15.85 -18.94 -12.48
C ASP A 62 14.73 -17.92 -12.31
N GLU A 63 14.97 -16.70 -12.77
CA GLU A 63 14.02 -15.60 -12.61
C GLU A 63 12.83 -15.76 -13.58
N PRO A 64 11.60 -15.92 -13.08
CA PRO A 64 10.45 -16.15 -13.95
C PRO A 64 9.98 -14.83 -14.58
N LEU A 65 9.77 -14.86 -15.91
CA LEU A 65 9.38 -13.69 -16.70
C LEU A 65 8.10 -13.00 -16.21
N GLY A 66 7.16 -13.74 -15.63
CA GLY A 66 5.90 -13.20 -15.12
C GLY A 66 6.07 -12.31 -13.89
N LEU A 67 7.07 -12.56 -13.02
CA LEU A 67 7.36 -11.66 -11.89
C LEU A 67 7.91 -10.32 -12.38
N TRP A 68 8.80 -10.34 -13.37
CA TRP A 68 9.28 -9.14 -14.05
C TRP A 68 8.16 -8.39 -14.76
N ALA A 69 7.22 -9.10 -15.40
CA ALA A 69 6.04 -8.48 -16.00
C ALA A 69 5.18 -7.73 -14.98
N ILE A 70 4.94 -8.30 -13.79
CA ILE A 70 4.21 -7.61 -12.72
C ILE A 70 4.96 -6.35 -12.27
N ALA A 71 6.28 -6.46 -12.06
CA ALA A 71 7.11 -5.33 -11.64
C ALA A 71 7.08 -4.19 -12.67
N LEU A 72 7.17 -4.52 -13.96
CA LEU A 72 7.15 -3.55 -15.06
C LEU A 72 5.76 -2.93 -15.32
N MET A 73 4.68 -3.65 -15.01
CA MET A 73 3.31 -3.13 -15.16
C MET A 73 2.89 -2.17 -14.04
N SER A 74 3.54 -2.24 -12.88
CA SER A 74 3.27 -1.37 -11.72
C SER A 74 3.28 0.14 -12.03
N PRO A 75 4.30 0.71 -12.71
CA PRO A 75 4.30 2.11 -13.08
C PRO A 75 3.20 2.46 -14.09
N VAL A 76 2.87 1.55 -15.01
CA VAL A 76 1.82 1.77 -16.04
C VAL A 76 0.45 1.95 -15.38
N ILE A 77 0.12 1.09 -14.43
CA ILE A 77 -1.15 1.19 -13.66
C ILE A 77 -1.20 2.52 -12.90
N SER A 78 -0.08 2.91 -12.29
CA SER A 78 0.01 4.17 -11.52
C SER A 78 -0.16 5.40 -12.42
N VAL A 79 0.37 5.36 -13.64
CA VAL A 79 0.16 6.42 -14.66
C VAL A 79 -1.31 6.49 -15.09
N ILE A 80 -1.97 5.35 -15.32
CA ILE A 80 -3.41 5.32 -15.64
C ILE A 80 -4.23 5.96 -14.50
N ALA A 81 -3.92 5.62 -13.25
CA ALA A 81 -4.56 6.24 -12.08
C ALA A 81 -4.38 7.77 -12.07
N LEU A 82 -3.18 8.28 -12.39
CA LEU A 82 -2.93 9.72 -12.51
C LEU A 82 -3.81 10.40 -13.57
N PHE A 83 -4.02 9.76 -14.72
CA PHE A 83 -4.91 10.29 -15.76
C PHE A 83 -6.37 10.36 -15.28
N LEU A 84 -6.85 9.32 -14.59
CA LEU A 84 -8.21 9.30 -14.02
C LEU A 84 -8.39 10.38 -12.96
N LEU A 85 -7.43 10.53 -12.03
CA LEU A 85 -7.47 11.55 -10.98
C LEU A 85 -7.39 12.97 -11.57
N ARG A 86 -6.57 13.16 -12.61
CA ARG A 86 -6.50 14.44 -13.32
C ARG A 86 -7.81 14.78 -14.02
N SER A 87 -8.46 13.79 -14.62
CA SER A 87 -9.78 13.94 -15.22
C SER A 87 -10.81 14.32 -14.16
N SER A 88 -10.85 13.60 -13.03
CA SER A 88 -11.73 13.88 -11.88
C SER A 88 -11.56 15.31 -11.37
N MET A 89 -10.33 15.76 -11.11
CA MET A 89 -10.05 17.13 -10.66
C MET A 89 -10.49 18.19 -11.68
N ARG A 90 -10.34 17.93 -12.98
CA ARG A 90 -10.81 18.86 -14.04
C ARG A 90 -12.35 18.93 -14.08
N GLN A 91 -13.03 17.81 -13.86
CA GLN A 91 -14.49 17.78 -13.79
C GLN A 91 -15.01 18.51 -12.55
N GLY A 92 -14.34 18.34 -11.39
CA GLY A 92 -14.66 19.06 -10.16
C GLY A 92 -14.56 20.58 -10.30
N LYS A 93 -13.56 21.09 -11.05
CA LYS A 93 -13.42 22.53 -11.33
C LYS A 93 -14.47 23.12 -12.28
N ARG A 94 -15.14 22.28 -13.08
CA ARG A 94 -16.11 22.72 -14.11
C ARG A 94 -17.54 22.83 -13.58
N LYS A 95 -17.85 22.21 -12.44
CA LYS A 95 -19.15 22.32 -11.78
C LYS A 95 -19.02 23.33 -10.63
N GLU A 96 -19.73 24.43 -10.74
CA GLU A 96 -19.72 25.57 -9.80
C GLU A 96 -20.22 25.21 -8.38
N ASN A 97 -20.86 24.04 -8.22
CA ASN A 97 -21.47 23.55 -6.98
C ASN A 97 -20.86 22.23 -6.43
N VAL A 98 -19.61 21.90 -6.76
CA VAL A 98 -18.99 20.66 -6.22
C VAL A 98 -18.21 20.95 -4.94
N ASP A 99 -18.49 20.13 -3.93
CA ASP A 99 -17.85 20.10 -2.61
C ASP A 99 -16.32 20.24 -2.69
N ARG A 100 -15.79 21.30 -2.08
CA ARG A 100 -14.37 21.67 -2.12
C ARG A 100 -13.49 20.56 -1.51
N LYS A 101 -14.08 19.68 -0.69
CA LYS A 101 -13.43 18.52 -0.05
C LYS A 101 -12.99 17.46 -1.06
N GLY A 102 -13.86 17.05 -1.99
CA GLY A 102 -13.54 16.03 -3.01
C GLY A 102 -12.42 16.44 -3.98
N VAL A 103 -12.23 17.74 -4.19
CA VAL A 103 -11.11 18.28 -4.98
C VAL A 103 -9.78 18.18 -4.20
N LEU A 104 -9.81 18.38 -2.88
CA LEU A 104 -8.63 18.31 -2.02
C LEU A 104 -8.13 16.86 -1.88
N THR A 105 -9.04 15.89 -1.81
CA THR A 105 -8.68 14.47 -1.67
C THR A 105 -8.28 13.80 -2.96
N SER A 106 -8.91 14.18 -4.07
CA SER A 106 -8.39 13.84 -5.40
C SER A 106 -6.98 14.39 -5.64
N ARG A 107 -6.65 15.55 -5.06
CA ARG A 107 -5.32 16.17 -5.18
C ARG A 107 -4.25 15.48 -4.32
N SER A 108 -4.55 15.14 -3.07
CA SER A 108 -3.61 14.38 -2.21
C SER A 108 -3.35 13.00 -2.79
N LEU A 109 -4.37 12.31 -3.28
CA LEU A 109 -4.24 11.03 -3.95
C LEU A 109 -3.40 11.14 -5.24
N TYR A 110 -3.63 12.19 -6.04
CA TYR A 110 -2.81 12.47 -7.23
C TYR A 110 -1.33 12.68 -6.86
N ILE A 111 -1.03 13.40 -5.79
CA ILE A 111 0.35 13.60 -5.32
C ILE A 111 0.97 12.27 -4.88
N GLY A 112 0.22 11.40 -4.20
CA GLY A 112 0.68 10.06 -3.81
C GLY A 112 1.08 9.18 -5.00
N PHE A 113 0.17 9.04 -5.97
CA PHE A 113 0.46 8.29 -7.22
C PHE A 113 1.61 8.91 -8.01
N LEU A 114 1.72 10.24 -8.03
CA LEU A 114 2.80 10.93 -8.74
C LEU A 114 4.16 10.63 -8.09
N GLY A 115 4.22 10.68 -6.76
CA GLY A 115 5.42 10.31 -6.01
C GLY A 115 5.84 8.86 -6.26
N LYS A 116 4.88 7.94 -6.34
CA LYS A 116 5.16 6.54 -6.69
C LYS A 116 5.74 6.38 -8.08
N VAL A 117 5.13 7.02 -9.08
CA VAL A 117 5.64 6.99 -10.46
C VAL A 117 7.06 7.56 -10.52
N ILE A 118 7.32 8.69 -9.87
CA ILE A 118 8.67 9.28 -9.83
C ILE A 118 9.66 8.31 -9.20
N GLY A 119 9.35 7.74 -8.03
CA GLY A 119 10.26 6.80 -7.35
C GLY A 119 10.52 5.53 -8.16
N GLN A 120 9.49 4.94 -8.79
CA GLN A 120 9.65 3.78 -9.66
C GLN A 120 10.41 4.11 -10.95
N MET A 121 10.19 5.28 -11.56
CA MET A 121 10.94 5.70 -12.74
C MET A 121 12.40 5.98 -12.40
N THR A 122 12.70 6.55 -11.23
CA THR A 122 14.07 6.68 -10.73
C THR A 122 14.72 5.32 -10.56
N TYR A 123 14.03 4.35 -9.94
CA TYR A 123 14.51 2.98 -9.81
C TYR A 123 14.88 2.36 -11.17
N PHE A 124 13.96 2.41 -12.15
CA PHE A 124 14.22 1.87 -13.48
C PHE A 124 15.30 2.62 -14.24
N ALA A 125 15.37 3.96 -14.13
CA ALA A 125 16.42 4.75 -14.75
C ALA A 125 17.80 4.38 -14.16
N THR A 126 17.89 4.15 -12.86
CA THR A 126 19.13 3.70 -12.23
C THR A 126 19.52 2.31 -12.74
N LEU A 127 18.58 1.35 -12.80
CA LEU A 127 18.84 0.00 -13.33
C LEU A 127 19.21 -0.07 -14.81
N LEU A 128 18.50 0.68 -15.66
CA LEU A 128 18.63 0.55 -17.11
C LEU A 128 19.62 1.51 -17.74
N ILE A 129 19.99 2.58 -17.04
CA ILE A 129 20.87 3.63 -17.58
C ILE A 129 22.12 3.76 -16.73
N VAL A 130 21.97 4.03 -15.42
CA VAL A 130 23.12 4.35 -14.55
C VAL A 130 24.02 3.13 -14.37
N PHE A 131 23.44 1.97 -14.04
CA PHE A 131 24.22 0.75 -13.81
C PHE A 131 24.98 0.27 -15.05
N PRO A 132 24.37 0.14 -16.25
CA PRO A 132 25.11 -0.20 -17.45
C PRO A 132 26.21 0.81 -17.79
N LEU A 133 25.97 2.11 -17.61
CA LEU A 133 27.00 3.14 -17.86
C LEU A 133 28.23 2.95 -16.96
N LEU A 134 28.02 2.53 -15.71
CA LEU A 134 29.07 2.35 -14.73
C LEU A 134 29.70 0.94 -14.75
N ASN A 135 29.00 -0.05 -15.32
CA ASN A 135 29.40 -1.46 -15.41
C ASN A 135 29.80 -1.86 -16.85
N GLY A 136 30.37 -0.93 -17.63
CA GLY A 136 30.93 -1.25 -18.95
C GLY A 136 29.92 -1.61 -20.05
N GLY A 137 28.64 -1.30 -19.85
CA GLY A 137 27.54 -1.58 -20.79
C GLY A 137 26.74 -2.84 -20.46
N GLU A 138 27.14 -3.60 -19.43
CA GLU A 138 26.43 -4.80 -19.02
C GLU A 138 25.29 -4.47 -18.05
N PHE A 139 24.13 -5.13 -18.26
CA PHE A 139 23.01 -5.01 -17.35
C PHE A 139 23.33 -5.65 -16.01
N VAL A 140 22.92 -4.98 -14.94
CA VAL A 140 23.12 -5.46 -13.58
C VAL A 140 21.87 -6.21 -13.15
N ASP A 141 22.05 -7.48 -12.87
CA ASP A 141 21.03 -8.36 -12.33
C ASP A 141 21.39 -8.80 -10.90
N PHE A 142 20.57 -9.68 -10.32
CA PHE A 142 20.86 -10.25 -9.02
C PHE A 142 22.11 -11.15 -9.04
N ALA A 143 22.59 -11.59 -10.21
CA ALA A 143 23.82 -12.37 -10.35
C ALA A 143 25.06 -11.52 -10.16
N GLN A 144 25.13 -10.39 -10.86
CA GLN A 144 26.23 -9.45 -10.76
C GLN A 144 26.39 -8.90 -9.34
N ASN A 145 25.27 -8.67 -8.64
CA ASN A 145 25.30 -8.26 -7.24
C ASN A 145 26.02 -9.29 -6.33
N SER A 146 25.82 -10.59 -6.56
CA SER A 146 26.52 -11.61 -5.77
C SER A 146 28.01 -11.67 -6.07
N ILE A 147 28.42 -11.37 -7.30
CA ILE A 147 29.84 -11.27 -7.67
C ILE A 147 30.48 -10.09 -6.93
N TRP A 148 29.86 -8.91 -6.93
CA TRP A 148 30.36 -7.75 -6.18
C TRP A 148 30.43 -7.99 -4.67
N GLN A 149 29.52 -8.80 -4.15
CA GLN A 149 29.47 -9.12 -2.74
C GLN A 149 30.50 -10.20 -2.37
N TYR A 150 30.60 -11.30 -3.11
CA TYR A 150 31.31 -12.53 -2.69
C TYR A 150 32.55 -12.89 -3.53
N GLY A 151 32.84 -12.16 -4.61
CA GLY A 151 34.02 -12.42 -5.44
C GLY A 151 35.35 -12.38 -4.66
N SER A 152 36.36 -13.09 -5.16
CA SER A 152 37.70 -13.11 -4.55
C SER A 152 38.44 -11.79 -4.70
N ASP A 153 38.30 -11.13 -5.84
CA ASP A 153 39.07 -9.93 -6.21
C ASP A 153 38.19 -8.67 -6.20
N THR A 154 37.47 -8.43 -5.10
CA THR A 154 36.59 -7.24 -4.99
C THR A 154 37.39 -5.94 -5.01
N THR A 155 37.13 -5.10 -6.01
CA THR A 155 37.69 -3.76 -6.13
C THR A 155 36.87 -2.74 -5.32
N SER A 156 37.43 -1.54 -5.10
CA SER A 156 36.68 -0.43 -4.50
C SER A 156 35.45 -0.03 -5.34
N GLN A 157 35.52 -0.22 -6.65
CA GLN A 157 34.41 0.01 -7.56
C GLN A 157 33.28 -1.00 -7.30
N ASP A 158 33.58 -2.29 -7.13
CA ASP A 158 32.57 -3.32 -6.86
C ASP A 158 31.84 -3.06 -5.55
N ARG A 159 32.56 -2.60 -4.52
CA ARG A 159 31.95 -2.21 -3.23
C ARG A 159 31.01 -1.02 -3.38
N MET A 160 31.37 -0.05 -4.21
CA MET A 160 30.51 1.09 -4.53
C MET A 160 29.27 0.65 -5.32
N MET A 161 29.42 -0.25 -6.31
CA MET A 161 28.29 -0.80 -7.06
C MET A 161 27.34 -1.59 -6.18
N TYR A 162 27.87 -2.44 -5.29
CA TYR A 162 27.08 -3.16 -4.30
C TYR A 162 26.30 -2.19 -3.40
N PHE A 163 26.95 -1.15 -2.89
CA PHE A 163 26.27 -0.13 -2.08
C PHE A 163 25.14 0.58 -2.87
N LEU A 164 25.42 0.99 -4.11
CA LEU A 164 24.43 1.62 -4.98
C LEU A 164 23.27 0.67 -5.29
N TRP A 165 23.53 -0.62 -5.48
CA TRP A 165 22.51 -1.63 -5.75
C TRP A 165 21.55 -1.77 -4.57
N VAL A 166 22.09 -1.98 -3.38
CA VAL A 166 21.30 -2.07 -2.15
C VAL A 166 20.50 -0.79 -1.90
N PHE A 167 21.11 0.38 -2.13
CA PHE A 167 20.42 1.66 -2.01
C PHE A 167 19.30 1.81 -3.05
N THR A 168 19.51 1.35 -4.28
CA THR A 168 18.52 1.42 -5.35
C THR A 168 17.27 0.59 -5.01
N LEU A 169 17.44 -0.55 -4.34
CA LEU A 169 16.30 -1.36 -3.86
C LEU A 169 15.41 -0.63 -2.85
N LEU A 170 15.87 0.47 -2.22
CA LEU A 170 15.09 1.27 -1.29
C LEU A 170 14.05 2.18 -1.99
N PHE A 171 14.25 2.52 -3.27
CA PHE A 171 13.34 3.43 -3.98
C PHE A 171 11.91 2.89 -4.09
N THR A 172 11.77 1.59 -4.36
CA THR A 172 10.46 0.94 -4.49
C THR A 172 9.63 0.97 -3.20
N PRO A 173 10.13 0.51 -2.03
CA PRO A 173 9.38 0.60 -0.79
C PRO A 173 9.14 2.05 -0.35
N LEU A 174 10.08 2.98 -0.56
CA LEU A 174 9.85 4.40 -0.28
C LEU A 174 8.73 4.99 -1.11
N ALA A 175 8.68 4.67 -2.40
CA ALA A 175 7.62 5.09 -3.32
C ALA A 175 6.24 4.60 -2.87
N ILE A 176 6.15 3.33 -2.45
CA ILE A 176 4.91 2.73 -1.94
C ILE A 176 4.53 3.33 -0.58
N ALA A 177 5.49 3.53 0.31
CA ALA A 177 5.26 4.14 1.62
C ALA A 177 4.76 5.59 1.49
N PHE A 178 5.31 6.35 0.54
CA PHE A 178 4.85 7.72 0.25
C PHE A 178 3.41 7.73 -0.29
N GLU A 179 3.08 6.85 -1.23
CA GLU A 179 1.70 6.67 -1.72
C GLU A 179 0.74 6.34 -0.58
N ALA A 180 1.11 5.39 0.28
CA ALA A 180 0.30 4.99 1.44
C ALA A 180 0.12 6.14 2.43
N MET A 181 1.18 6.91 2.72
CA MET A 181 1.10 8.09 3.58
C MET A 181 0.15 9.14 3.00
N MET A 182 0.23 9.41 1.69
CA MET A 182 -0.65 10.35 1.03
C MET A 182 -2.10 9.87 0.95
N PHE A 183 -2.31 8.56 0.84
CA PHE A 183 -3.63 7.94 0.94
C PHE A 183 -4.22 8.11 2.34
N VAL A 184 -3.44 7.82 3.38
CA VAL A 184 -3.85 8.03 4.79
C VAL A 184 -4.13 9.52 5.06
N HIS A 185 -3.29 10.42 4.55
CA HIS A 185 -3.52 11.86 4.65
C HIS A 185 -4.83 12.26 3.95
N ALA A 186 -5.10 11.72 2.76
CA ALA A 186 -6.36 11.96 2.05
C ALA A 186 -7.57 11.48 2.86
N SER A 187 -7.50 10.27 3.42
CA SER A 187 -8.61 9.71 4.20
C SER A 187 -8.85 10.47 5.50
N LEU A 188 -7.79 10.87 6.23
CA LEU A 188 -7.93 11.61 7.48
C LEU A 188 -8.41 13.04 7.27
N LYS A 189 -8.00 13.68 6.17
CA LYS A 189 -8.46 15.03 5.86
C LYS A 189 -9.94 15.07 5.47
N ASP A 190 -10.46 13.99 4.89
CA ASP A 190 -11.90 13.83 4.66
C ASP A 190 -12.68 13.50 5.94
N THR A 191 -12.06 12.85 6.95
CA THR A 191 -12.73 12.59 8.25
C THR A 191 -12.80 13.81 9.16
N VAL A 192 -11.78 14.66 9.16
CA VAL A 192 -11.70 15.84 10.05
C VAL A 192 -12.74 16.93 9.74
N TYR A 193 -13.38 16.89 8.55
CA TYR A 193 -14.38 17.89 8.15
C TYR A 193 -15.80 17.33 7.90
N GLY A 194 -16.20 16.24 8.58
CA GLY A 194 -17.62 15.82 8.64
C GLY A 194 -18.07 14.80 7.59
N ILE A 195 -17.26 13.77 7.33
CA ILE A 195 -17.67 12.59 6.52
C ILE A 195 -17.30 11.30 7.27
N ASP A 196 -17.64 11.19 8.56
CA ASP A 196 -17.32 9.97 9.34
C ASP A 196 -18.17 8.76 8.90
N GLU A 197 -19.46 8.97 8.64
CA GLU A 197 -20.42 7.91 8.31
C GLU A 197 -20.10 7.22 6.97
N ASN A 198 -19.76 8.00 5.93
CA ASN A 198 -19.44 7.45 4.62
C ASN A 198 -18.01 6.87 4.58
N LEU A 199 -17.06 7.42 5.33
CA LEU A 199 -15.74 6.80 5.45
C LEU A 199 -15.86 5.48 6.20
N ARG A 200 -16.60 5.40 7.31
CA ARG A 200 -16.84 4.15 8.04
C ARG A 200 -17.47 3.09 7.14
N LYS A 201 -18.52 3.44 6.38
CA LYS A 201 -19.13 2.52 5.40
C LYS A 201 -18.16 2.06 4.32
N THR A 202 -17.33 2.96 3.82
CA THR A 202 -16.36 2.65 2.75
C THR A 202 -15.20 1.82 3.28
N PHE A 203 -14.62 2.19 4.42
CA PHE A 203 -13.57 1.46 5.12
C PHE A 203 -14.05 0.06 5.50
N ARG A 204 -15.23 -0.05 6.11
CA ARG A 204 -15.86 -1.34 6.47
C ARG A 204 -16.02 -2.25 5.25
N THR A 205 -16.47 -1.69 4.13
CA THR A 205 -16.65 -2.44 2.88
C THR A 205 -15.31 -2.84 2.26
N ALA A 206 -14.33 -1.94 2.29
CA ALA A 206 -12.98 -2.19 1.76
C ALA A 206 -12.26 -3.27 2.56
N VAL A 207 -12.26 -3.18 3.89
CA VAL A 207 -11.66 -4.17 4.80
C VAL A 207 -12.33 -5.53 4.66
N PHE A 208 -13.66 -5.58 4.59
CA PHE A 208 -14.38 -6.83 4.36
C PHE A 208 -14.05 -7.45 3.01
N THR A 209 -13.94 -6.64 1.95
CA THR A 209 -13.64 -7.13 0.61
C THR A 209 -12.18 -7.59 0.51
N SER A 210 -11.22 -6.83 1.04
CA SER A 210 -9.80 -7.19 1.00
C SER A 210 -9.51 -8.45 1.83
N SER A 211 -10.05 -8.54 3.05
CA SER A 211 -9.95 -9.74 3.87
C SER A 211 -10.63 -10.94 3.21
N GLY A 212 -11.78 -10.73 2.57
CA GLY A 212 -12.47 -11.77 1.80
C GLY A 212 -11.64 -12.30 0.63
N VAL A 213 -10.96 -11.43 -0.12
CA VAL A 213 -10.06 -11.84 -1.21
C VAL A 213 -8.86 -12.63 -0.69
N VAL A 214 -8.23 -12.17 0.40
CA VAL A 214 -7.11 -12.89 1.02
C VAL A 214 -7.56 -14.26 1.51
N MET A 215 -8.70 -14.34 2.19
CA MET A 215 -9.26 -15.60 2.68
C MET A 215 -9.68 -16.54 1.55
N PHE A 216 -10.14 -16.00 0.42
CA PHE A 216 -10.43 -16.77 -0.79
C PHE A 216 -9.18 -17.41 -1.38
N ILE A 217 -8.09 -16.65 -1.52
CA ILE A 217 -6.80 -17.16 -2.01
C ILE A 217 -6.26 -18.23 -1.05
N LEU A 218 -6.19 -17.92 0.25
CA LEU A 218 -5.74 -18.88 1.27
C LEU A 218 -6.59 -20.16 1.30
N GLY A 219 -7.91 -20.05 1.11
CA GLY A 219 -8.81 -21.19 1.05
C GLY A 219 -8.58 -22.08 -0.19
N CYS A 220 -8.25 -21.47 -1.33
CA CYS A 220 -7.88 -22.22 -2.53
C CYS A 220 -6.57 -23.00 -2.30
N GLU A 221 -5.54 -22.32 -1.79
CA GLU A 221 -4.23 -22.91 -1.49
C GLU A 221 -4.31 -24.01 -0.41
N LEU A 222 -5.08 -23.80 0.66
CA LEU A 222 -5.26 -24.80 1.73
C LEU A 222 -5.97 -26.06 1.24
N MET A 223 -7.01 -25.92 0.40
CA MET A 223 -7.71 -27.10 -0.13
C MET A 223 -6.82 -27.90 -1.08
N GLU A 224 -5.98 -27.22 -1.85
CA GLU A 224 -5.05 -27.85 -2.78
C GLU A 224 -3.89 -28.53 -2.03
N SER A 225 -3.31 -27.86 -1.02
CA SER A 225 -2.14 -28.34 -0.29
C SER A 225 -2.46 -29.36 0.82
N ALA A 226 -3.52 -29.15 1.60
CA ALA A 226 -3.82 -29.99 2.78
C ALA A 226 -4.78 -31.15 2.49
N LEU A 227 -5.66 -31.01 1.49
CA LEU A 227 -6.73 -31.98 1.22
C LEU A 227 -6.63 -32.65 -0.16
N ASN A 228 -5.64 -32.28 -0.98
CA ASN A 228 -5.51 -32.74 -2.38
C ASN A 228 -6.81 -32.57 -3.19
N LEU A 229 -7.65 -31.61 -2.81
CA LEU A 229 -8.89 -31.29 -3.50
C LEU A 229 -8.65 -30.12 -4.44
N PRO A 230 -9.34 -30.05 -5.60
CA PRO A 230 -9.19 -28.91 -6.51
C PRO A 230 -9.46 -27.59 -5.77
N GLY A 231 -8.55 -26.61 -5.87
CA GLY A 231 -8.65 -25.31 -5.16
C GLY A 231 -9.97 -24.55 -5.45
N VAL A 232 -10.65 -24.87 -6.55
CA VAL A 232 -12.00 -24.38 -6.88
C VAL A 232 -13.02 -24.69 -5.78
N TYR A 233 -12.91 -25.83 -5.09
CA TYR A 233 -13.78 -26.15 -3.95
C TYR A 233 -13.52 -25.22 -2.76
N GLY A 234 -12.25 -24.85 -2.52
CA GLY A 234 -11.88 -23.88 -1.49
C GLY A 234 -12.48 -22.50 -1.79
N GLY A 235 -12.35 -22.05 -3.04
CA GLY A 235 -12.96 -20.81 -3.50
C GLY A 235 -14.48 -20.79 -3.39
N LEU A 236 -15.17 -21.90 -3.73
CA LEU A 236 -16.63 -22.02 -3.61
C LEU A 236 -17.08 -21.96 -2.14
N VAL A 237 -16.43 -22.74 -1.26
CA VAL A 237 -16.77 -22.83 0.17
C VAL A 237 -16.55 -21.48 0.85
N ILE A 238 -15.38 -20.85 0.63
CA ILE A 238 -15.09 -19.54 1.21
C ILE A 238 -15.98 -18.46 0.60
N GLY A 239 -16.23 -18.47 -0.71
CA GLY A 239 -17.11 -17.51 -1.38
C GLY A 239 -18.53 -17.52 -0.82
N VAL A 240 -19.11 -18.70 -0.63
CA VAL A 240 -20.43 -18.85 0.02
C VAL A 240 -20.38 -18.44 1.49
N ALA A 241 -19.35 -18.86 2.22
CA ALA A 241 -19.18 -18.49 3.63
C ALA A 241 -19.14 -16.97 3.82
N VAL A 242 -18.33 -16.26 3.02
CA VAL A 242 -18.20 -14.78 3.04
C VAL A 242 -19.56 -14.10 2.81
N LEU A 243 -20.39 -14.61 1.88
CA LEU A 243 -21.73 -14.06 1.65
C LEU A 243 -22.66 -14.23 2.86
N VAL A 244 -22.58 -15.37 3.54
CA VAL A 244 -23.40 -15.66 4.73
C VAL A 244 -22.95 -14.84 5.93
N VAL A 245 -21.64 -14.75 6.19
CA VAL A 245 -21.10 -14.02 7.35
C VAL A 245 -20.97 -12.51 7.13
N ARG A 246 -21.36 -12.01 5.96
CA ARG A 246 -21.26 -10.58 5.61
C ARG A 246 -21.86 -9.66 6.68
N LYS A 247 -23.11 -9.89 7.07
CA LYS A 247 -23.78 -9.03 8.06
C LYS A 247 -23.10 -9.02 9.44
N PRO A 248 -22.80 -10.18 10.07
CA PRO A 248 -22.18 -10.19 11.39
C PRO A 248 -20.74 -9.64 11.39
N VAL A 249 -19.94 -9.93 10.36
CA VAL A 249 -18.55 -9.44 10.27
C VAL A 249 -18.51 -7.93 10.12
N LEU A 250 -19.39 -7.35 9.28
CA LEU A 250 -19.48 -5.90 9.13
C LEU A 250 -19.82 -5.21 10.48
N GLY A 251 -20.65 -5.81 11.32
CA GLY A 251 -20.96 -5.28 12.66
C GLY A 251 -19.78 -5.31 13.64
N LEU A 252 -18.91 -6.33 13.56
CA LEU A 252 -17.67 -6.38 14.35
C LEU A 252 -16.65 -5.33 13.89
N ILE A 253 -16.49 -5.18 12.57
CA ILE A 253 -15.63 -4.14 11.99
C ILE A 253 -16.15 -2.75 12.39
N ASP A 254 -17.47 -2.53 12.42
CA ASP A 254 -18.05 -1.28 12.88
C ASP A 254 -17.77 -0.99 14.35
N GLY A 255 -17.83 -2.00 15.23
CA GLY A 255 -17.50 -1.84 16.64
C GLY A 255 -16.05 -1.38 16.83
N VAL A 256 -15.08 -2.05 16.19
CA VAL A 256 -13.66 -1.66 16.27
C VAL A 256 -13.40 -0.32 15.57
N SER A 257 -14.03 -0.10 14.41
CA SER A 257 -13.91 1.15 13.65
C SER A 257 -14.45 2.35 14.42
N SER A 258 -15.53 2.18 15.20
CA SER A 258 -16.12 3.25 16.01
C SER A 258 -15.21 3.74 17.14
N GLN A 259 -14.29 2.89 17.58
CA GLN A 259 -13.31 3.21 18.62
C GLN A 259 -12.07 3.91 18.05
N LEU A 260 -11.71 3.63 16.80
CA LEU A 260 -10.55 4.22 16.11
C LEU A 260 -10.91 5.50 15.35
N ILE A 261 -12.17 5.61 14.89
CA ILE A 261 -12.72 6.76 14.17
C ILE A 261 -13.97 7.19 14.98
N PRO A 262 -13.79 8.01 16.03
CA PRO A 262 -14.89 8.51 16.83
C PRO A 262 -15.75 9.44 15.97
N SER A 263 -17.05 9.16 15.94
CA SER A 263 -18.05 9.84 15.09
C SER A 263 -17.93 11.36 15.19
N GLY A 264 -17.34 11.98 14.17
CA GLY A 264 -17.52 13.41 13.92
C GLY A 264 -18.98 13.71 13.53
N TYR A 265 -19.43 14.95 13.78
CA TYR A 265 -20.75 15.43 13.38
C TYR A 265 -21.05 15.09 11.91
N SER A 266 -22.28 14.65 11.63
CA SER A 266 -22.77 14.49 10.26
C SER A 266 -22.73 15.81 9.49
N GLU A 267 -22.88 15.76 8.16
CA GLU A 267 -22.86 16.97 7.32
C GLU A 267 -23.95 17.99 7.75
N GLN A 268 -25.13 17.48 8.10
CA GLN A 268 -26.26 18.23 8.64
C GLN A 268 -25.96 18.84 10.01
N GLU A 269 -25.37 18.05 10.91
CA GLU A 269 -24.98 18.50 12.26
C GLU A 269 -23.81 19.51 12.19
N THR A 270 -22.92 19.36 11.21
CA THR A 270 -21.81 20.30 10.96
C THR A 270 -22.33 21.63 10.40
N ALA A 271 -23.32 21.60 9.50
CA ALA A 271 -23.98 22.80 9.01
C ALA A 271 -24.67 23.55 10.14
N TYR A 272 -25.36 22.82 11.03
CA TYR A 272 -25.97 23.38 12.24
C TYR A 272 -24.91 23.96 13.20
N LEU A 273 -23.84 23.21 13.49
CA LEU A 273 -22.76 23.65 14.36
C LEU A 273 -22.11 24.94 13.85
N ASN A 274 -21.82 25.05 12.55
CA ASN A 274 -21.24 26.26 11.98
C ASN A 274 -22.17 27.48 12.11
N ALA A 275 -23.48 27.28 11.92
CA ALA A 275 -24.46 28.33 12.14
C ALA A 275 -24.56 28.74 13.62
N TYR A 276 -24.48 27.77 14.53
CA TYR A 276 -24.46 27.99 15.97
C TYR A 276 -23.21 28.74 16.41
N ILE A 277 -22.03 28.38 15.90
CA ILE A 277 -20.75 29.08 16.13
C ILE A 277 -20.86 30.55 15.70
N ALA A 278 -21.42 30.80 14.52
CA ALA A 278 -21.60 32.16 14.01
C ALA A 278 -22.59 32.98 14.85
N ALA A 279 -23.67 32.35 15.34
CA ALA A 279 -24.63 32.98 16.25
C ALA A 279 -24.09 33.18 17.67
N MET A 280 -22.99 32.50 18.03
CA MET A 280 -22.33 32.59 19.33
C MET A 280 -21.09 33.48 19.31
N GLU A 281 -20.83 34.21 18.22
CA GLU A 281 -19.65 35.07 18.06
C GLU A 281 -19.56 36.15 19.16
N ASP A 282 -20.71 36.71 19.57
CA ASP A 282 -20.82 37.71 20.64
C ASP A 282 -21.18 37.12 22.02
N ARG A 283 -21.18 35.77 22.13
CA ARG A 283 -21.58 34.98 23.29
C ARG A 283 -23.04 35.17 23.75
N ILE A 284 -23.91 35.78 22.94
CA ILE A 284 -25.32 36.00 23.31
C ILE A 284 -26.23 35.64 22.13
N ILE A 285 -26.93 34.52 22.22
CA ILE A 285 -27.92 34.15 21.21
C ILE A 285 -29.19 34.99 21.37
N THR A 286 -29.50 35.80 20.37
CA THR A 286 -30.72 36.60 20.31
C THR A 286 -31.95 35.72 19.98
N PRO A 287 -33.19 36.20 20.26
CA PRO A 287 -34.41 35.46 19.94
C PRO A 287 -34.57 35.15 18.44
N GLU A 288 -34.08 36.04 17.58
CA GLU A 288 -34.13 35.86 16.13
C GLU A 288 -33.11 34.81 15.65
N GLU A 289 -31.91 34.79 16.22
CA GLU A 289 -30.90 33.76 15.93
C GLU A 289 -31.35 32.38 16.42
N ARG A 290 -31.96 32.28 17.60
CA ARG A 290 -32.55 31.01 18.08
C ARG A 290 -33.60 30.50 17.10
N ARG A 291 -34.47 31.40 16.61
CA ARG A 291 -35.49 31.05 15.61
C ARG A 291 -34.87 30.56 14.29
N LEU A 292 -33.79 31.19 13.84
CA LEU A 292 -33.05 30.77 12.64
C LEU A 292 -32.42 29.39 12.82
N LEU A 293 -31.81 29.14 13.99
CA LEU A 293 -31.22 27.84 14.34
C LEU A 293 -32.30 26.74 14.40
N ASP A 294 -33.44 26.99 15.03
CA ASP A 294 -34.55 26.02 15.11
C ASP A 294 -35.10 25.67 13.70
N MET A 295 -35.19 26.66 12.81
CA MET A 295 -35.57 26.43 11.41
C MET A 295 -34.51 25.60 10.67
N LEU A 296 -33.22 25.83 10.93
CA LEU A 296 -32.12 25.09 10.33
C LEU A 296 -32.10 23.63 10.81
N ALA A 297 -32.29 23.41 12.12
CA ALA A 297 -32.42 22.08 12.71
C ALA A 297 -33.61 21.31 12.12
N THR A 298 -34.76 21.97 11.99
CA THR A 298 -35.96 21.40 11.38
C THR A 298 -35.74 21.06 9.91
N SER A 299 -35.12 21.96 9.14
CA SER A 299 -34.79 21.75 7.72
C SER A 299 -33.83 20.58 7.52
N HIS A 300 -32.92 20.35 8.47
CA HIS A 300 -31.95 19.27 8.43
C HIS A 300 -32.42 17.99 9.13
N SER A 301 -33.67 17.95 9.64
CA SER A 301 -34.22 16.80 10.37
C SER A 301 -33.38 16.35 11.57
N LEU A 302 -32.76 17.32 12.25
CA LEU A 302 -31.96 17.06 13.46
C LEU A 302 -32.90 16.83 14.65
N ASP A 303 -32.64 15.76 15.42
CA ASP A 303 -33.36 15.51 16.66
C ASP A 303 -32.95 16.52 17.74
N ALA A 304 -33.87 16.83 18.66
CA ALA A 304 -33.62 17.78 19.75
C ALA A 304 -32.43 17.35 20.62
N LYS A 305 -32.21 16.03 20.78
CA LYS A 305 -31.04 15.50 21.50
C LYS A 305 -29.72 15.75 20.77
N ALA A 306 -29.72 15.68 19.44
CA ALA A 306 -28.54 15.94 18.63
C ALA A 306 -28.18 17.43 18.68
N VAL A 307 -29.18 18.31 18.54
CA VAL A 307 -29.01 19.77 18.71
C VAL A 307 -28.41 20.10 20.08
N GLN A 308 -28.99 19.57 21.15
CA GLN A 308 -28.50 19.82 22.51
C GLN A 308 -27.07 19.30 22.72
N ALA A 309 -26.73 18.13 22.18
CA ALA A 309 -25.39 17.58 22.26
C ALA A 309 -24.37 18.49 21.56
N ILE A 310 -24.68 18.98 20.35
CA ILE A 310 -23.83 19.90 19.58
C ILE A 310 -23.59 21.21 20.35
N GLU A 311 -24.66 21.84 20.85
CA GLU A 311 -24.57 23.12 21.57
C GLU A 311 -23.78 22.96 22.89
N SER A 312 -24.05 21.89 23.64
CA SER A 312 -23.35 21.62 24.90
C SER A 312 -21.86 21.34 24.70
N ALA A 313 -21.49 20.59 23.66
CA ALA A 313 -20.11 20.29 23.34
C ALA A 313 -19.34 21.57 22.98
N TYR A 314 -19.94 22.45 22.17
CA TYR A 314 -19.32 23.73 21.82
C TYR A 314 -19.19 24.66 23.04
N ASN A 315 -20.23 24.80 23.84
CA ASN A 315 -20.18 25.62 25.05
C ASN A 315 -19.09 25.09 26.02
N SER A 316 -18.96 23.77 26.16
CA SER A 316 -17.91 23.18 27.00
C SER A 316 -16.48 23.43 26.46
N SER A 317 -16.30 23.51 25.14
CA SER A 317 -14.99 23.88 24.57
C SER A 317 -14.61 25.34 24.83
N LEU A 318 -15.59 26.23 24.92
CA LEU A 318 -15.35 27.64 25.26
C LEU A 318 -14.95 27.83 26.73
N ASP A 319 -15.46 26.97 27.62
CA ASP A 319 -15.10 26.99 29.04
C ASP A 319 -13.66 26.48 29.25
N LEU A 320 -13.24 25.45 28.51
CA LEU A 320 -11.87 24.92 28.56
C LEU A 320 -10.81 25.92 28.11
N ASP A 321 -11.09 26.70 27.06
CA ASP A 321 -10.17 27.76 26.58
C ASP A 321 -10.04 28.93 27.58
N SER A 322 -10.96 29.06 28.55
CA SER A 322 -10.94 30.12 29.57
C SER A 322 -10.23 29.73 30.87
N GLU A 323 -9.93 28.44 31.07
CA GLU A 323 -9.17 27.93 32.23
C GLU A 323 -7.66 27.77 31.94
N GLU A 324 -7.23 27.91 30.68
CA GLU A 324 -5.81 27.86 30.25
C GLU A 324 -5.14 29.24 30.13
N GLU A 325 -5.85 30.35 30.42
CA GLU A 325 -5.29 31.70 30.64
C GLU A 325 -5.07 32.02 32.14
#